data_AF-A0A916TTC9-F1
#
_entry.id   AF-A0A916TTC9-F1
#
_cell.length_a   1.000
_cell.length_b   1.000
_cell.length_c   1.000
_cell.angle_alpha   90.00
_cell.angle_beta   90.00
_cell.angle_gamma   90.00
#
_symmetry.space_group_name_H-M   'P 1'
#
loop_
_entity.id
_entity.type
_entity.pdbx_description
1 polymer ?
#
loop_
_entity_poly.entity_id
_entity_poly.type
_entity_poly.pdbx_seq_one_letter_code
_entity_poly.pdbx_strand_id
1 'polypeptide(L)'
;MEDVESQGTEQSSLSVGGRLRAAREAAGLSRSDIASKTKVAERHLLAIEEDRFGDLAARTYAVGFSRTYARAVGLDEADVAEQVRRHLDAEADIHASLVEPSFEPGDPARVPPVRLAWVAAAGVVVVIGLLLAFWGSFFSPEGELPDLIAEKPAVQESAAPAPAVTASQVAANDGPVVMTATSDRVWVKVTDASGKQLMQKELAEGESWTVPQDAEGPQLRTGRPDALRLTVGGRQVPPLADRPMTISGISLAVADVLARGTATQAAPSPQTSPRPAVEPARAVAPATLSDPPEPRPAPVGPAPVASPRPAATAAPAPRPTSAAPPEGSAESPAPRSGAMRTAPATVVPVAETPPTLSPTPSPRPTLQPVSTVSE
;
A
#
# COMPACT_ATOMS: atom_id res chain seq x y z
N MET A 1 -0.18 -16.70 -54.66
CA MET A 1 -0.57 -15.63 -53.70
C MET A 1 -1.53 -16.20 -52.65
N GLU A 2 -1.55 -17.53 -52.48
CA GLU A 2 -2.61 -18.26 -51.78
C GLU A 2 -2.17 -18.75 -50.39
N ASP A 3 -0.87 -18.66 -50.07
CA ASP A 3 -0.24 -19.27 -48.89
C ASP A 3 -0.48 -18.50 -47.56
N VAL A 4 -1.14 -17.33 -47.61
CA VAL A 4 -1.36 -16.47 -46.43
C VAL A 4 -2.65 -16.84 -45.71
N GLU A 5 -3.67 -17.34 -46.41
CA GLU A 5 -5.01 -17.50 -45.86
C GLU A 5 -5.15 -18.74 -44.95
N SER A 6 -4.35 -19.79 -45.19
CA SER A 6 -4.37 -21.01 -44.36
C SER A 6 -3.74 -20.82 -42.97
N GLN A 7 -2.77 -19.91 -42.80
CA GLN A 7 -2.10 -19.74 -41.50
C GLN A 7 -2.99 -19.07 -40.45
N GLY A 8 -3.94 -18.21 -40.86
CA GLY A 8 -4.87 -17.56 -39.94
C GLY A 8 -5.84 -18.54 -39.27
N THR A 9 -6.20 -19.64 -39.95
CA THR A 9 -7.11 -20.65 -39.40
C THR A 9 -6.41 -21.55 -38.38
N GLU A 10 -5.18 -22.00 -38.65
CA GLU A 10 -4.44 -22.84 -37.69
C GLU A 10 -3.96 -22.05 -36.46
N GLN A 11 -3.58 -20.77 -36.61
CA GLN A 11 -3.26 -19.92 -35.46
C GLN A 11 -4.48 -19.67 -34.56
N SER A 12 -5.70 -19.85 -35.07
CA SER A 12 -6.94 -19.62 -34.30
C SER A 12 -7.35 -20.83 -33.44
N SER A 13 -6.77 -22.02 -33.66
CA SER A 13 -7.00 -23.23 -32.84
C SER A 13 -5.94 -23.47 -31.76
N LEU A 14 -4.82 -22.76 -31.82
CA LEU A 14 -3.75 -22.81 -30.81
C LEU A 14 -4.13 -22.06 -29.53
N SER A 15 -3.58 -22.51 -28.39
CA SER A 15 -3.63 -21.78 -27.12
C SER A 15 -2.93 -20.42 -27.20
N VAL A 16 -3.14 -19.54 -26.23
CA VAL A 16 -2.59 -18.18 -26.27
C VAL A 16 -1.05 -18.21 -26.23
N GLY A 17 -0.49 -19.07 -25.39
CA GLY A 17 0.95 -19.37 -25.36
C GLY A 17 1.47 -19.96 -26.67
N GLY A 18 0.72 -20.89 -27.25
CA GLY A 18 1.02 -21.49 -28.56
C GLY A 18 1.06 -20.45 -29.69
N ARG A 19 0.09 -19.53 -29.74
CA ARG A 19 0.04 -18.42 -30.70
C ARG A 19 1.24 -17.48 -30.57
N LEU A 20 1.59 -17.10 -29.33
CA LEU A 20 2.76 -16.27 -29.05
C LEU A 20 4.07 -16.96 -29.45
N ARG A 21 4.21 -18.26 -29.16
CA ARG A 21 5.37 -19.08 -29.58
C ARG A 21 5.49 -19.15 -31.10
N ALA A 22 4.39 -19.50 -31.79
CA ALA A 22 4.36 -19.61 -33.24
C ALA A 22 4.70 -18.28 -33.93
N ALA A 23 4.15 -17.16 -33.44
CA ALA A 23 4.48 -15.83 -33.97
C ALA A 23 5.95 -15.43 -33.71
N ARG A 24 6.52 -15.78 -32.54
CA ARG A 24 7.95 -15.59 -32.26
C ARG A 24 8.82 -16.38 -33.25
N GLU A 25 8.47 -17.64 -33.51
CA GLU A 25 9.24 -18.55 -34.36
C GLU A 25 9.12 -18.18 -35.84
N ALA A 26 7.92 -17.78 -36.30
CA ALA A 26 7.71 -17.21 -37.63
C ALA A 26 8.48 -15.89 -37.85
N ALA A 27 8.67 -15.09 -36.80
CA ALA A 27 9.53 -13.91 -36.83
C ALA A 27 11.04 -14.21 -36.75
N GLY A 28 11.43 -15.49 -36.63
CA GLY A 28 12.84 -15.91 -36.49
C GLY A 28 13.51 -15.49 -35.18
N LEU A 29 12.74 -15.14 -34.15
CA LEU A 29 13.26 -14.60 -32.89
C LEU A 29 13.49 -15.71 -31.85
N SER A 30 14.61 -15.64 -31.13
CA SER A 30 14.79 -16.44 -29.92
C SER A 30 13.97 -15.87 -28.76
N ARG A 31 13.73 -16.68 -27.72
CA ARG A 31 13.10 -16.20 -26.49
C ARG A 31 13.96 -15.13 -25.78
N SER A 32 15.27 -15.19 -25.93
CA SER A 32 16.21 -14.21 -25.39
C SER A 32 16.12 -12.86 -26.10
N ASP A 33 15.82 -12.84 -27.39
CA ASP A 33 15.56 -11.60 -28.15
C ASP A 33 14.28 -10.91 -27.65
N ILE A 34 13.20 -11.69 -27.44
CA ILE A 34 11.97 -11.19 -26.84
C ILE A 34 12.23 -10.68 -25.41
N ALA A 35 12.99 -11.41 -24.59
CA ALA A 35 13.34 -10.96 -23.23
C ALA A 35 14.12 -9.63 -23.25
N SER A 36 15.08 -9.51 -24.16
CA SER A 36 15.89 -8.31 -24.34
C SER A 36 15.06 -7.11 -24.81
N LYS A 37 14.09 -7.34 -25.71
CA LYS A 37 13.19 -6.33 -26.30
C LYS A 37 12.07 -5.89 -25.33
N THR A 38 11.51 -6.83 -24.56
CA THR A 38 10.34 -6.58 -23.68
C THR A 38 10.71 -6.32 -22.21
N LYS A 39 11.95 -6.62 -21.81
CA LYS A 39 12.42 -6.65 -20.41
C LYS A 39 11.69 -7.64 -19.50
N VAL A 40 10.97 -8.61 -20.07
CA VAL A 40 10.39 -9.75 -19.37
C VAL A 40 11.44 -10.87 -19.28
N ALA A 41 11.69 -11.42 -18.10
CA ALA A 41 12.67 -12.50 -17.93
C ALA A 41 12.26 -13.77 -18.69
N GLU A 42 13.22 -14.48 -19.30
CA GLU A 42 12.95 -15.64 -20.16
C GLU A 42 12.11 -16.74 -19.51
N ARG A 43 12.26 -16.96 -18.20
CA ARG A 43 11.44 -17.91 -17.42
C ARG A 43 9.94 -17.59 -17.48
N HIS A 44 9.57 -16.31 -17.51
CA HIS A 44 8.17 -15.88 -17.56
C HIS A 44 7.64 -15.93 -18.99
N LEU A 45 8.49 -15.67 -20.00
CA LEU A 45 8.14 -15.90 -21.40
C LEU A 45 7.93 -17.40 -21.70
N LEU A 46 8.75 -18.29 -21.11
CA LEU A 46 8.55 -19.73 -21.19
C LEU A 46 7.20 -20.15 -20.58
N ALA A 47 6.90 -19.69 -19.36
CA ALA A 47 5.63 -19.96 -18.71
C ALA A 47 4.42 -19.45 -19.53
N ILE A 48 4.52 -18.26 -20.15
CA ILE A 48 3.49 -17.74 -21.07
C ILE A 48 3.35 -18.62 -22.32
N GLU A 49 4.44 -19.06 -22.94
CA GLU A 49 4.41 -19.95 -24.12
C GLU A 49 3.85 -21.35 -23.82
N GLU A 50 3.77 -21.73 -22.54
CA GLU A 50 3.22 -23.02 -22.06
C GLU A 50 1.87 -22.86 -21.37
N ASP A 51 1.26 -21.67 -21.43
CA ASP A 51 0.02 -21.29 -20.76
C ASP A 51 0.05 -21.50 -19.22
N ARG A 52 1.23 -21.62 -18.62
CA ARG A 52 1.46 -21.77 -17.17
C ARG A 52 1.41 -20.42 -16.46
N PHE A 53 0.28 -19.72 -16.58
CA PHE A 53 0.15 -18.35 -16.05
C PHE A 53 0.25 -18.26 -14.52
N GLY A 54 -0.01 -19.35 -13.81
CA GLY A 54 0.21 -19.48 -12.35
C GLY A 54 1.69 -19.39 -11.90
N ASP A 55 2.67 -19.66 -12.78
CA ASP A 55 4.10 -19.54 -12.47
C ASP A 55 4.59 -18.07 -12.46
N LEU A 56 3.71 -17.11 -12.76
CA LEU A 56 4.02 -15.68 -12.74
C LEU A 56 3.64 -15.07 -11.39
N ALA A 57 4.48 -14.15 -10.91
CA ALA A 57 4.36 -13.57 -9.57
C ALA A 57 3.04 -12.85 -9.26
N ALA A 58 2.22 -12.52 -10.27
CA ALA A 58 0.86 -12.01 -10.09
C ALA A 58 0.02 -12.18 -11.37
N ARG A 59 -1.29 -12.36 -11.20
CA ARG A 59 -2.28 -12.43 -12.30
C ARG A 59 -2.22 -11.24 -13.26
N THR A 60 -1.96 -10.04 -12.73
CA THR A 60 -1.81 -8.81 -13.52
C THR A 60 -0.56 -8.81 -14.41
N TYR A 61 0.52 -9.47 -13.97
CA TYR A 61 1.74 -9.62 -14.78
C TYR A 61 1.54 -10.61 -15.93
N ALA A 62 0.76 -11.67 -15.77
CA ALA A 62 0.42 -12.57 -16.87
C ALA A 62 -0.25 -11.84 -18.04
N VAL A 63 -1.24 -10.99 -17.76
CA VAL A 63 -1.89 -10.15 -18.78
C VAL A 63 -0.91 -9.13 -19.37
N GLY A 64 -0.14 -8.42 -18.53
CA GLY A 64 0.78 -7.36 -18.96
C GLY A 64 1.96 -7.87 -19.81
N PHE A 65 2.57 -8.99 -19.42
CA PHE A 65 3.68 -9.61 -20.15
C PHE A 65 3.22 -10.23 -21.45
N SER A 66 2.08 -10.95 -21.47
CA SER A 66 1.53 -11.52 -22.70
C SER A 66 1.14 -10.44 -23.71
N ARG A 67 0.56 -9.32 -23.25
CA ARG A 67 0.31 -8.13 -24.08
C ARG A 67 1.60 -7.54 -24.66
N THR A 68 2.64 -7.41 -23.84
CA THR A 68 3.93 -6.84 -24.27
C THR A 68 4.66 -7.77 -25.25
N TYR A 69 4.50 -9.08 -25.08
CA TYR A 69 4.97 -10.11 -26.01
C TYR A 69 4.20 -10.02 -27.33
N ALA A 70 2.86 -9.96 -27.32
CA ALA A 70 2.04 -9.79 -28.53
C ALA A 70 2.50 -8.60 -29.39
N ARG A 71 2.68 -7.42 -28.77
CA ARG A 71 3.28 -6.23 -29.42
C ARG A 71 4.66 -6.52 -30.03
N ALA A 72 5.50 -7.28 -29.34
CA ALA A 72 6.86 -7.57 -29.78
C ALA A 72 6.92 -8.48 -31.02
N VAL A 73 5.90 -9.33 -31.24
CA VAL A 73 5.78 -10.25 -32.40
C VAL A 73 4.73 -9.81 -33.45
N GLY A 74 4.02 -8.70 -33.23
CA GLY A 74 3.04 -8.15 -34.18
C GLY A 74 1.64 -8.75 -34.09
N LEU A 75 1.30 -9.44 -32.98
CA LEU A 75 -0.06 -9.89 -32.69
C LEU A 75 -0.90 -8.79 -32.02
N ASP A 76 -2.22 -8.91 -32.12
CA ASP A 76 -3.16 -7.98 -31.47
C ASP A 76 -3.02 -8.03 -29.94
N GLU A 77 -2.67 -6.88 -29.37
CA GLU A 77 -2.47 -6.69 -27.93
C GLU A 77 -3.74 -6.88 -27.09
N ALA A 78 -4.90 -6.48 -27.62
CA ALA A 78 -6.17 -6.52 -26.92
C ALA A 78 -6.74 -7.93 -26.93
N ASP A 79 -6.73 -8.62 -28.09
CA ASP A 79 -7.12 -10.02 -28.21
C ASP A 79 -6.32 -10.92 -27.26
N VAL A 80 -4.98 -10.84 -27.31
CA VAL A 80 -4.12 -11.65 -26.43
C VAL A 80 -4.37 -11.32 -24.95
N ALA A 81 -4.52 -10.04 -24.58
CA ALA A 81 -4.79 -9.66 -23.19
C ALA A 81 -6.17 -10.14 -22.69
N GLU A 82 -7.18 -10.17 -23.56
CA GLU A 82 -8.51 -10.67 -23.25
C GLU A 82 -8.51 -12.20 -23.10
N GLN A 83 -7.88 -12.92 -24.03
CA GLN A 83 -7.79 -14.38 -23.97
C GLN A 83 -7.03 -14.87 -22.72
N VAL A 84 -5.91 -14.24 -22.35
CA VAL A 84 -5.20 -14.53 -21.09
C VAL A 84 -6.07 -14.22 -19.87
N ARG A 85 -6.85 -13.13 -19.91
CA ARG A 85 -7.77 -12.82 -18.81
C ARG A 85 -8.83 -13.90 -18.64
N ARG A 86 -9.49 -14.31 -19.73
CA ARG A 86 -10.49 -15.40 -19.76
C ARG A 86 -9.91 -16.72 -19.25
N HIS A 87 -8.69 -17.07 -19.64
CA HIS A 87 -8.01 -18.28 -19.16
C HIS A 87 -7.82 -18.23 -17.63
N LEU A 88 -7.31 -17.11 -17.12
CA LEU A 88 -7.08 -16.91 -15.68
C LEU A 88 -8.37 -16.79 -14.85
N ASP A 89 -9.50 -16.39 -15.45
CA ASP A 89 -10.81 -16.46 -14.78
C ASP A 89 -11.29 -17.92 -14.70
N ALA A 90 -11.16 -18.69 -15.79
CA ALA A 90 -11.53 -20.10 -15.79
C ALA A 90 -10.70 -20.95 -14.81
N GLU A 91 -9.39 -20.72 -14.71
CA GLU A 91 -8.55 -21.37 -13.68
C GLU A 91 -9.00 -20.97 -12.26
N ALA A 92 -9.33 -19.70 -12.02
CA ALA A 92 -9.79 -19.23 -10.72
C ALA A 92 -11.15 -19.84 -10.33
N ASP A 93 -12.09 -19.96 -11.27
CA ASP A 93 -13.39 -20.59 -11.06
C ASP A 93 -13.27 -22.09 -10.76
N ILE A 94 -12.34 -22.80 -11.41
CA ILE A 94 -12.03 -24.20 -11.11
C ILE A 94 -11.45 -24.33 -9.70
N HIS A 95 -10.48 -23.50 -9.33
CA HIS A 95 -9.90 -23.50 -7.98
C HIS A 95 -10.93 -23.12 -6.89
N ALA A 96 -11.83 -22.17 -7.17
CA ALA A 96 -12.91 -21.79 -6.26
C ALA A 96 -13.99 -22.88 -6.14
N SER A 97 -14.26 -23.63 -7.20
CA SER A 97 -15.23 -24.75 -7.19
C SER A 97 -14.69 -25.99 -6.47
N LEU A 98 -13.37 -26.22 -6.51
CA LEU A 98 -12.70 -27.30 -5.76
C LEU A 98 -12.56 -26.98 -4.27
N VAL A 99 -12.48 -25.70 -3.91
CA VAL A 99 -12.55 -25.23 -2.51
C VAL A 99 -14.01 -24.91 -2.19
N GLU A 100 -14.83 -25.96 -2.08
CA GLU A 100 -16.27 -25.83 -1.82
C GLU A 100 -16.51 -24.91 -0.61
N PRO A 101 -17.11 -23.72 -0.80
CA PRO A 101 -17.32 -22.79 0.28
C PRO A 101 -18.38 -23.35 1.21
N SER A 102 -17.95 -24.02 2.29
CA SER A 102 -18.80 -24.60 3.34
C SER A 102 -19.54 -23.56 4.19
N PHE A 103 -19.89 -22.43 3.59
CA PHE A 103 -20.51 -21.26 4.19
C PHE A 103 -21.85 -20.98 3.48
N GLU A 104 -22.82 -21.86 3.72
CA GLU A 104 -24.22 -21.52 3.46
C GLU A 104 -24.62 -20.32 4.36
N PRO A 105 -25.07 -19.19 3.79
CA PRO A 105 -25.51 -18.04 4.57
C PRO A 105 -26.83 -18.35 5.29
N GLY A 106 -26.75 -19.02 6.45
CA GLY A 106 -27.93 -19.38 7.22
C GLY A 106 -27.76 -20.45 8.30
N ASP A 107 -26.65 -21.19 8.34
CA ASP A 107 -26.45 -22.27 9.33
C ASP A 107 -26.43 -21.74 10.79
N PRO A 108 -27.49 -21.98 11.60
CA PRO A 108 -27.56 -21.48 12.96
C PRO A 108 -26.64 -22.24 13.92
N ALA A 109 -26.05 -23.36 13.50
CA ALA A 109 -25.07 -24.11 14.31
C ALA A 109 -23.67 -23.45 14.31
N ARG A 110 -23.40 -22.51 13.38
CA ARG A 110 -22.10 -21.82 13.26
C ARG A 110 -22.05 -20.43 13.89
N VAL A 111 -23.19 -19.83 14.25
CA VAL A 111 -23.18 -18.57 15.01
C VAL A 111 -22.89 -18.84 16.49
N PRO A 112 -21.92 -18.16 17.12
CA PRO A 112 -21.70 -18.30 18.56
C PRO A 112 -22.99 -17.94 19.32
N PRO A 113 -23.37 -18.70 20.36
CA PRO A 113 -24.65 -18.51 21.01
C PRO A 113 -24.70 -17.12 21.65
N VAL A 114 -25.83 -16.41 21.56
CA VAL A 114 -25.99 -15.00 21.98
C VAL A 114 -25.51 -14.74 23.42
N ARG A 115 -25.59 -15.74 24.31
CA ARG A 115 -25.01 -15.71 25.66
C ARG A 115 -23.49 -15.45 25.69
N LEU A 116 -22.73 -15.96 24.71
CA LEU A 116 -21.29 -15.74 24.60
C LEU A 116 -20.98 -14.30 24.19
N ALA A 117 -21.81 -13.69 23.32
CA ALA A 117 -21.69 -12.27 22.99
C ALA A 117 -21.94 -11.39 24.24
N TRP A 118 -22.92 -11.73 25.08
CA TRP A 118 -23.14 -11.06 26.37
C TRP A 118 -21.99 -11.27 27.37
N VAL A 119 -21.42 -12.48 27.46
CA VAL A 119 -20.25 -12.74 28.30
C VAL A 119 -19.01 -11.97 27.80
N ALA A 120 -18.80 -11.89 26.48
CA ALA A 120 -17.72 -11.10 25.89
C ALA A 120 -17.92 -9.60 26.15
N ALA A 121 -19.13 -9.08 25.99
CA ALA A 121 -19.46 -7.69 26.29
C ALA A 121 -19.25 -7.37 27.78
N ALA A 122 -19.70 -8.24 28.69
CA ALA A 122 -19.44 -8.10 30.12
C ALA A 122 -17.93 -8.15 30.45
N GLY A 123 -17.18 -9.05 29.79
CA GLY A 123 -15.73 -9.12 29.91
C GLY A 123 -15.04 -7.83 29.47
N VAL A 124 -15.47 -7.23 28.35
CA VAL A 124 -14.96 -5.93 27.87
C VAL A 124 -15.27 -4.82 28.88
N VAL A 125 -16.48 -4.78 29.45
CA VAL A 125 -16.84 -3.80 30.50
C VAL A 125 -15.98 -3.97 31.76
N VAL A 126 -15.71 -5.21 32.18
CA VAL A 126 -14.81 -5.49 33.32
C VAL A 126 -13.37 -5.06 33.01
N VAL A 127 -12.86 -5.35 31.81
CA VAL A 127 -11.52 -4.92 31.39
C VAL A 127 -11.41 -3.40 31.33
N ILE A 128 -12.44 -2.69 30.83
CA ILE A 128 -12.50 -1.22 30.84
C ILE A 128 -12.53 -0.69 32.28
N GLY A 129 -13.35 -1.28 33.17
CA GLY A 129 -13.41 -0.88 34.58
C GLY A 129 -12.08 -1.08 35.30
N LEU A 130 -11.39 -2.20 35.06
CA LEU A 130 -10.06 -2.48 35.60
C LEU A 130 -9.02 -1.52 35.03
N LEU A 131 -9.04 -1.24 33.73
CA LEU A 131 -8.15 -0.26 33.09
C LEU A 131 -8.34 1.13 33.70
N LEU A 132 -9.58 1.60 33.87
CA LEU A 132 -9.87 2.91 34.49
C LEU A 132 -9.40 2.98 35.95
N ALA A 133 -9.62 1.90 36.73
CA ALA A 133 -9.16 1.81 38.12
C ALA A 133 -7.63 1.82 38.23
N PHE A 134 -6.93 1.10 37.35
CA PHE A 134 -5.46 1.11 37.30
C PHE A 134 -4.90 2.42 36.75
N TRP A 135 -5.60 3.06 35.81
CA TRP A 135 -5.14 4.30 35.16
C TRP A 135 -5.01 5.44 36.18
N GLY A 136 -5.97 5.58 37.10
CA GLY A 136 -5.85 6.52 38.22
C GLY A 136 -4.61 6.27 39.08
N SER A 137 -4.31 5.01 39.41
CA SER A 137 -3.13 4.64 40.21
C SER A 137 -1.79 4.81 39.48
N PHE A 138 -1.78 4.85 38.14
CA PHE A 138 -0.55 5.00 37.33
C PHE A 138 -0.33 6.43 36.83
N PHE A 139 -1.38 7.23 36.66
CA PHE A 139 -1.30 8.61 36.16
C PHE A 139 -1.59 9.69 37.22
N SER A 140 -2.09 9.31 38.40
CA SER A 140 -2.21 10.20 39.56
C SER A 140 -1.42 9.66 40.77
N PRO A 141 -0.08 9.71 40.74
CA PRO A 141 0.66 9.79 41.99
C PRO A 141 0.29 11.13 42.65
N GLU A 142 -0.63 11.07 43.63
CA GLU A 142 -0.93 12.20 44.51
C GLU A 142 0.33 12.52 45.33
N GLY A 143 1.18 13.40 44.78
CA GLY A 143 2.12 14.14 45.59
C GLY A 143 1.30 15.04 46.52
N GLU A 144 1.36 14.78 47.83
CA GLU A 144 0.87 15.72 48.83
C GLU A 144 1.48 17.10 48.55
N LEU A 145 0.66 18.03 48.10
CA LEU A 145 1.02 19.43 48.03
C LEU A 145 1.05 19.94 49.48
N PRO A 146 2.20 20.36 50.02
CA PRO A 146 2.25 20.89 51.38
C PRO A 146 1.38 22.15 51.47
N ASP A 147 0.70 22.33 52.61
CA ASP A 147 -0.24 23.43 52.86
C ASP A 147 0.43 24.82 52.70
N LEU A 148 0.35 25.40 51.50
CA LEU A 148 0.82 26.75 51.19
C LEU A 148 -0.06 27.87 51.81
N ILE A 149 -0.93 27.51 52.76
CA ILE A 149 -1.81 28.42 53.51
C ILE A 149 -1.28 28.64 54.94
N ALA A 150 -0.35 27.80 55.41
CA ALA A 150 0.36 28.03 56.67
C ALA A 150 1.48 29.07 56.51
N GLU A 151 1.31 30.22 57.17
CA GLU A 151 2.28 31.29 57.38
C GLU A 151 2.90 31.98 56.15
N LYS A 152 2.35 33.15 55.84
CA LYS A 152 3.09 34.30 55.30
C LYS A 152 3.52 35.20 56.47
N PRO A 153 4.79 35.18 56.92
CA PRO A 153 5.33 36.25 57.74
C PRO A 153 5.58 37.47 56.86
N ALA A 154 5.10 38.64 57.27
CA ALA A 154 5.41 39.91 56.62
C ALA A 154 6.68 40.52 57.23
N VAL A 155 7.80 40.45 56.52
CA VAL A 155 9.04 41.20 56.77
C VAL A 155 9.56 41.67 55.41
N GLN A 156 9.15 42.87 54.99
CA GLN A 156 9.87 44.14 55.12
C GLN A 156 10.96 44.37 54.06
N GLU A 157 10.88 45.58 53.52
CA GLU A 157 11.73 46.17 52.51
C GLU A 157 13.13 46.48 53.07
N SER A 158 14.17 46.09 52.34
CA SER A 158 15.53 46.63 52.51
C SER A 158 16.24 46.64 51.16
N ALA A 159 17.06 47.67 50.94
CA ALA A 159 17.60 48.03 49.65
C ALA A 159 18.74 47.11 49.16
N ALA A 160 19.04 47.21 47.86
CA ALA A 160 20.13 46.50 47.18
C ALA A 160 21.52 46.77 47.82
N PRO A 161 22.48 45.87 47.58
CA PRO A 161 23.28 46.02 46.37
C PRO A 161 23.30 44.76 45.50
N ALA A 162 23.45 44.95 44.19
CA ALA A 162 23.57 43.88 43.22
C ALA A 162 24.90 43.12 43.37
N PRO A 163 24.88 41.77 43.43
CA PRO A 163 25.98 40.97 42.92
C PRO A 163 25.97 41.06 41.39
N ALA A 164 27.14 41.24 40.78
CA ALA A 164 27.27 41.23 39.33
C ALA A 164 26.76 39.89 38.77
N VAL A 165 25.88 39.97 37.76
CA VAL A 165 25.63 38.83 36.87
C VAL A 165 26.92 38.54 36.11
N THR A 166 27.67 37.53 36.56
CA THR A 166 28.69 36.90 35.73
C THR A 166 27.98 36.26 34.55
N ALA A 167 27.93 37.01 33.44
CA ALA A 167 27.44 36.53 32.17
C ALA A 167 28.44 35.51 31.60
N SER A 168 28.41 34.29 32.11
CA SER A 168 28.99 33.10 31.45
C SER A 168 28.13 32.74 30.22
N GLN A 169 28.08 33.65 29.25
CA GLN A 169 27.46 33.50 27.94
C GLN A 169 28.42 33.98 26.86
N VAL A 170 29.61 33.38 26.82
CA VAL A 170 30.52 33.46 25.67
C VAL A 170 31.09 32.07 25.37
N ALA A 171 30.87 31.62 24.14
CA ALA A 171 31.60 30.57 23.42
C ALA A 171 31.69 29.16 24.05
N ALA A 172 30.69 28.34 23.73
CA ALA A 172 30.92 26.93 23.34
C ALA A 172 29.99 26.60 22.15
N ASN A 173 30.35 27.08 20.95
CA ASN A 173 29.58 26.81 19.73
C ASN A 173 29.76 25.37 19.20
N ASP A 174 30.54 24.53 19.90
CA ASP A 174 30.83 23.12 19.58
C ASP A 174 30.13 22.13 20.54
N GLY A 175 29.07 22.57 21.22
CA GLY A 175 28.28 21.68 22.06
C GLY A 175 27.55 20.59 21.24
N PRO A 176 27.36 19.38 21.79
CA PRO A 176 26.80 18.26 21.04
C PRO A 176 25.38 18.56 20.53
N VAL A 177 25.03 17.95 19.40
CA VAL A 177 23.68 18.05 18.84
C VAL A 177 22.77 17.11 19.61
N VAL A 178 21.77 17.66 20.30
CA VAL A 178 20.76 16.91 21.04
C VAL A 178 19.43 17.04 20.31
N MET A 179 18.75 15.91 20.15
CA MET A 179 17.51 15.79 19.41
C MET A 179 16.43 15.26 20.34
N THR A 180 15.42 16.08 20.62
CA THR A 180 14.35 15.81 21.59
C THR A 180 13.02 15.65 20.86
N ALA A 181 12.31 14.55 21.09
CA ALA A 181 10.96 14.37 20.59
C ALA A 181 9.97 15.24 21.39
N THR A 182 9.07 15.94 20.70
CA THR A 182 8.02 16.79 21.31
C THR A 182 6.62 16.22 21.14
N SER A 183 6.52 14.93 20.81
CA SER A 183 5.29 14.13 20.78
C SER A 183 5.68 12.66 20.94
N ASP A 184 4.71 11.82 21.29
CA ASP A 184 4.93 10.38 21.32
C ASP A 184 5.16 9.78 19.92
N ARG A 185 5.88 8.65 19.88
CA ARG A 185 6.18 7.83 18.69
C ARG A 185 6.89 8.55 17.54
N VAL A 186 7.95 9.27 17.84
CA VAL A 186 8.77 9.95 16.82
C VAL A 186 9.88 9.01 16.33
N TRP A 187 9.64 8.35 15.19
CA TRP A 187 10.65 7.50 14.56
C TRP A 187 11.80 8.32 13.97
N VAL A 188 13.03 8.00 14.40
CA VAL A 188 14.27 8.58 13.91
C VAL A 188 15.26 7.50 13.51
N LYS A 189 15.97 7.74 12.40
CA LYS A 189 17.16 7.00 11.99
C LYS A 189 18.28 7.97 11.69
N VAL A 190 19.44 7.74 12.30
CA VAL A 190 20.66 8.53 12.09
C VAL A 190 21.72 7.62 11.49
N THR A 191 22.30 8.06 10.38
CA THR A 191 23.36 7.37 9.64
C THR A 191 24.55 8.29 9.41
N ASP A 192 25.75 7.74 9.54
CA ASP A 192 27.02 8.38 9.20
C ASP A 192 27.16 8.62 7.68
N ALA A 193 28.11 9.45 7.23
CA ALA A 193 28.40 9.65 5.81
C ALA A 193 28.84 8.35 5.11
N SER A 194 29.46 7.41 5.84
CA SER A 194 29.76 6.05 5.37
C SER A 194 28.52 5.17 5.15
N GLY A 195 27.32 5.64 5.53
CA GLY A 195 26.09 4.85 5.56
C GLY A 195 25.94 3.95 6.81
N LYS A 196 26.95 3.90 7.69
CA LYS A 196 26.88 3.20 8.98
C LYS A 196 25.72 3.76 9.83
N GLN A 197 24.85 2.90 10.32
CA GLN A 197 23.76 3.30 11.20
C GLN A 197 24.28 3.60 12.61
N LEU A 198 24.01 4.81 13.10
CA LEU A 198 24.39 5.29 14.43
C LEU A 198 23.25 5.12 15.43
N MET A 199 22.01 5.37 15.00
CA MET A 199 20.80 5.17 15.79
C MET A 199 19.61 4.83 14.90
N GLN A 200 18.70 3.98 15.37
CA GLN A 200 17.36 3.82 14.83
C GLN A 200 16.41 3.46 15.97
N LYS A 201 15.54 4.39 16.36
CA LYS A 201 14.61 4.22 17.48
C LYS A 201 13.33 5.05 17.25
N GLU A 202 12.23 4.60 17.82
CA GLU A 202 11.03 5.41 18.05
C GLU A 202 11.14 6.08 19.42
N LEU A 203 11.27 7.41 19.43
CA LEU A 203 11.41 8.22 20.64
C LEU A 203 10.03 8.52 21.23
N ALA A 204 9.91 8.39 22.56
CA ALA A 204 8.73 8.84 23.30
C ALA A 204 8.71 10.37 23.51
N GLU A 205 7.58 10.93 23.92
CA GLU A 205 7.48 12.38 24.19
C GLU A 205 8.48 12.82 25.28
N GLY A 206 9.24 13.88 24.99
CA GLY A 206 10.30 14.38 25.87
C GLY A 206 11.61 13.56 25.83
N GLU A 207 11.63 12.40 25.17
CA GLU A 207 12.84 11.60 25.05
C GLU A 207 13.87 12.32 24.17
N SER A 208 15.10 12.42 24.67
CA SER A 208 16.20 13.09 23.97
C SER A 208 17.36 12.13 23.70
N TRP A 209 17.93 12.26 22.50
CA TRP A 209 19.12 11.52 22.09
C TRP A 209 20.22 12.47 21.63
N THR A 210 21.44 12.20 22.07
CA THR A 210 22.62 13.02 21.74
C THR A 210 23.38 12.35 20.60
N VAL A 211 23.65 13.12 19.53
CA VAL A 211 24.44 12.66 18.39
C VAL A 211 25.90 12.48 18.84
N PRO A 212 26.52 11.30 18.64
CA PRO A 212 27.93 11.08 18.96
C PRO A 212 28.85 12.00 18.13
N GLN A 213 29.89 12.55 18.78
CA GLN A 213 30.83 13.48 18.14
C GLN A 213 31.86 12.79 17.23
N ASP A 214 31.98 11.47 17.31
CA ASP A 214 32.80 10.61 16.45
C ASP A 214 32.15 10.27 15.10
N ALA A 215 30.96 10.82 14.82
CA ALA A 215 30.24 10.65 13.56
C ALA A 215 30.72 11.64 12.48
N GLU A 216 31.12 11.13 11.32
CA GLU A 216 31.52 11.93 10.17
C GLU A 216 30.28 12.23 9.30
N GLY A 217 29.81 13.48 9.35
CA GLY A 217 28.64 13.92 8.56
C GLY A 217 27.34 13.17 8.86
N PRO A 218 26.88 13.11 10.13
CA PRO A 218 25.66 12.40 10.50
C PRO A 218 24.43 12.98 9.79
N GLN A 219 23.63 12.10 9.18
CA GLN A 219 22.39 12.42 8.49
C GLN A 219 21.19 11.84 9.23
N LEU A 220 20.17 12.66 9.44
CA LEU A 220 18.87 12.27 9.97
C LEU A 220 17.91 11.85 8.86
N ARG A 221 17.10 10.85 9.17
CA ARG A 221 15.86 10.51 8.50
C ARG A 221 14.76 10.35 9.55
N THR A 222 13.63 11.04 9.37
CA THR A 222 12.50 11.01 10.32
C THR A 222 11.17 11.06 9.58
N GLY A 223 10.15 10.40 10.13
CA GLY A 223 8.76 10.49 9.67
C GLY A 223 7.97 11.66 10.28
N ARG A 224 8.52 12.29 11.34
CA ARG A 224 7.84 13.32 12.16
C ARG A 224 8.76 14.52 12.46
N PRO A 225 9.18 15.29 11.43
CA PRO A 225 10.00 16.49 11.58
C PRO A 225 9.29 17.66 12.29
N ASP A 226 7.96 17.62 12.31
CA ASP A 226 7.07 18.51 13.07
C ASP A 226 7.20 18.32 14.59
N ALA A 227 7.50 17.10 15.03
CA ALA A 227 7.55 16.71 16.43
C ALA A 227 8.99 16.48 16.94
N LEU A 228 9.98 17.10 16.31
CA LEU A 228 11.40 16.84 16.57
C LEU A 228 12.19 18.14 16.72
N ARG A 229 12.62 18.41 17.96
CA ARG A 229 13.36 19.62 18.33
C ARG A 229 14.85 19.33 18.34
N LEU A 230 15.62 20.13 17.61
CA LEU A 230 17.08 20.06 17.61
C LEU A 230 17.64 21.19 18.48
N THR A 231 18.66 20.87 19.26
CA THR A 231 19.47 21.84 20.03
C THR A 231 20.95 21.58 19.79
N VAL A 232 21.76 22.63 19.78
CA VAL A 232 23.23 22.56 19.64
C VAL A 232 23.84 23.34 20.79
N GLY A 233 24.59 22.68 21.67
CA GLY A 233 25.15 23.31 22.87
C GLY A 233 24.11 24.03 23.74
N GLY A 234 22.88 23.51 23.79
CA GLY A 234 21.75 24.11 24.52
C GLY A 234 20.99 25.21 23.76
N ARG A 235 21.47 25.70 22.61
CA ARG A 235 20.72 26.65 21.76
C ARG A 235 19.72 25.90 20.88
N GLN A 236 18.44 26.30 20.94
CA GLN A 236 17.40 25.71 20.10
C GLN A 236 17.51 26.14 18.63
N VAL A 237 17.32 25.18 17.74
CA VAL A 237 17.30 25.33 16.28
C VAL A 237 15.84 25.43 15.80
N PRO A 238 15.54 26.12 14.69
CA PRO A 238 14.21 26.07 14.06
C PRO A 238 13.72 24.63 13.81
N PRO A 239 12.40 24.38 13.87
CA PRO A 239 11.83 23.05 13.60
C PRO A 239 12.18 22.57 12.19
N LEU A 240 12.22 21.25 12.01
CA LEU A 240 12.63 20.66 10.72
C LEU A 240 11.56 20.82 9.63
N ALA A 241 10.28 20.84 10.02
CA ALA A 241 9.16 21.25 9.19
C ALA A 241 7.95 21.61 10.07
N ASP A 242 7.01 22.40 9.56
CA ASP A 242 5.77 22.75 10.28
C ASP A 242 4.62 21.75 10.06
N ARG A 243 4.87 20.64 9.36
CA ARG A 243 3.86 19.62 8.98
C ARG A 243 4.44 18.21 9.01
N PRO A 244 3.63 17.18 9.34
CA PRO A 244 4.05 15.78 9.32
C PRO A 244 4.34 15.33 7.88
N MET A 245 5.60 14.98 7.63
CA MET A 245 6.08 14.46 6.35
C MET A 245 7.37 13.65 6.58
N THR A 246 7.68 12.66 5.74
CA THR A 246 8.96 11.96 5.85
C THR A 246 10.07 12.76 5.17
N ILE A 247 11.11 13.13 5.92
CA ILE A 247 12.30 13.80 5.38
C ILE A 247 13.56 12.96 5.64
N SER A 248 14.53 13.06 4.72
CA SER A 248 15.76 12.27 4.71
C SER A 248 16.95 13.15 4.33
N GLY A 249 18.15 12.82 4.79
CA GLY A 249 19.38 13.52 4.39
C GLY A 249 19.60 14.87 5.08
N ILE A 250 18.98 15.10 6.24
CA ILE A 250 19.20 16.32 7.02
C ILE A 250 20.53 16.16 7.75
N SER A 251 21.53 16.95 7.38
CA SER A 251 22.78 17.02 8.14
C SER A 251 22.51 17.42 9.60
N LEU A 252 23.06 16.63 10.51
CA LEU A 252 23.18 16.87 11.94
C LEU A 252 24.59 17.35 12.31
N ALA A 253 25.45 17.69 11.34
CA ALA A 253 26.73 18.31 11.62
C ALA A 253 26.52 19.68 12.29
N VAL A 254 27.29 19.97 13.35
CA VAL A 254 27.18 21.18 14.18
C VAL A 254 27.12 22.45 13.33
N ALA A 255 28.01 22.58 12.33
CA ALA A 255 28.05 23.73 11.42
C ALA A 255 26.75 23.93 10.61
N ASP A 256 26.20 22.86 10.01
CA ASP A 256 24.98 22.95 9.19
C ASP A 256 23.73 23.26 10.01
N VAL A 257 23.67 22.70 11.23
CA VAL A 257 22.56 22.92 12.16
C VAL A 257 22.60 24.35 12.71
N LEU A 258 23.78 24.90 12.99
CA LEU A 258 23.96 26.30 13.39
C LEU A 258 23.68 27.29 12.24
N ALA A 259 24.07 26.97 11.01
CA ALA A 259 23.76 27.76 9.82
C ALA A 259 22.23 27.91 9.61
N ARG A 260 21.47 26.84 9.85
CA ARG A 260 19.99 26.89 9.85
C ARG A 260 19.42 27.78 10.94
N GLY A 261 20.08 27.85 12.10
CA GLY A 261 19.69 28.72 13.21
C GLY A 261 20.00 30.22 13.00
N THR A 262 20.96 30.56 12.12
CA THR A 262 21.33 31.95 11.83
C THR A 262 20.49 32.57 10.71
N ALA A 263 20.06 31.79 9.72
CA ALA A 263 19.28 32.28 8.58
C ALA A 263 17.95 32.95 8.96
N THR A 264 17.34 32.58 10.09
CA THR A 264 16.07 33.17 10.57
C THR A 264 16.27 34.38 11.49
N GLN A 265 17.50 34.68 11.95
CA GLN A 265 17.78 35.81 12.85
C GLN A 265 18.19 37.10 12.11
N ALA A 266 17.56 37.36 10.96
CA ALA A 266 17.62 38.62 10.24
C ALA A 266 16.20 39.21 10.12
N ALA A 267 15.78 39.97 11.14
CA ALA A 267 14.53 40.73 11.17
C ALA A 267 14.81 42.25 11.05
N PRO A 268 13.80 43.12 10.94
CA PRO A 268 12.60 43.08 10.10
C PRO A 268 12.60 44.26 9.08
N SER A 269 11.62 44.31 8.18
CA SER A 269 11.52 45.35 7.13
C SER A 269 11.29 46.78 7.66
N PRO A 270 11.97 47.81 7.12
CA PRO A 270 11.48 49.18 7.14
C PRO A 270 10.50 49.41 5.98
N GLN A 271 9.35 50.01 6.28
CA GLN A 271 8.38 50.47 5.27
C GLN A 271 8.87 51.77 4.62
N THR A 272 8.61 51.96 3.31
CA THR A 272 8.53 53.31 2.72
C THR A 272 7.59 53.30 1.52
N SER A 273 6.66 54.25 1.50
CA SER A 273 5.65 54.44 0.43
C SER A 273 6.12 55.55 -0.56
N PRO A 274 5.28 56.23 -1.38
CA PRO A 274 5.17 55.90 -2.81
C PRO A 274 5.40 57.07 -3.81
N ARG A 275 5.43 56.74 -5.12
CA ARG A 275 5.32 57.66 -6.30
C ARG A 275 6.62 58.47 -6.61
N PRO A 276 6.89 58.97 -7.86
CA PRO A 276 5.94 59.24 -8.94
C PRO A 276 6.19 58.64 -10.34
N ALA A 277 5.20 58.84 -11.21
CA ALA A 277 5.18 58.39 -12.60
C ALA A 277 5.90 59.38 -13.54
N VAL A 278 6.45 58.85 -14.64
CA VAL A 278 6.75 59.62 -15.86
C VAL A 278 6.33 58.79 -17.07
N GLU A 279 5.38 59.33 -17.83
CA GLU A 279 4.97 58.88 -19.17
C GLU A 279 5.95 59.46 -20.22
N PRO A 280 5.99 58.93 -21.46
CA PRO A 280 5.37 59.75 -22.50
C PRO A 280 4.62 58.98 -23.61
N ALA A 281 3.45 59.52 -23.95
CA ALA A 281 2.71 59.35 -25.20
C ALA A 281 3.61 59.51 -26.46
N ARG A 282 3.54 58.64 -27.50
CA ARG A 282 2.49 58.43 -28.53
C ARG A 282 2.73 59.23 -29.83
N ALA A 283 3.01 58.52 -30.94
CA ALA A 283 2.59 58.82 -32.32
C ALA A 283 3.05 57.69 -33.26
N VAL A 284 2.44 57.36 -34.41
CA VAL A 284 1.09 57.55 -34.99
C VAL A 284 0.94 56.44 -36.07
N ALA A 285 -0.26 55.91 -36.32
CA ALA A 285 -0.52 54.91 -37.38
C ALA A 285 -0.71 55.56 -38.78
N PRO A 286 -0.72 54.79 -39.88
CA PRO A 286 -1.99 54.20 -40.37
C PRO A 286 -1.86 52.69 -40.63
N ALA A 287 -2.81 51.83 -40.26
CA ALA A 287 -4.19 51.69 -40.75
C ALA A 287 -4.31 50.94 -42.11
N THR A 288 -4.71 49.66 -42.02
CA THR A 288 -5.47 48.96 -43.07
C THR A 288 -6.65 48.26 -42.38
N LEU A 289 -7.83 48.27 -43.00
CA LEU A 289 -9.11 47.91 -42.38
C LEU A 289 -9.66 46.57 -42.90
N SER A 290 -10.71 46.07 -42.23
CA SER A 290 -11.58 44.93 -42.63
C SER A 290 -10.96 43.52 -42.46
N ASP A 291 -11.66 42.50 -41.96
CA ASP A 291 -13.07 42.35 -41.54
C ASP A 291 -13.19 41.22 -40.47
N PRO A 292 -14.25 41.12 -39.64
CA PRO A 292 -14.33 40.13 -38.56
C PRO A 292 -14.94 38.78 -39.00
N PRO A 293 -14.50 37.64 -38.44
CA PRO A 293 -15.09 36.33 -38.76
C PRO A 293 -16.45 36.12 -38.08
N GLU A 294 -17.43 35.70 -38.88
CA GLU A 294 -18.81 35.41 -38.50
C GLU A 294 -18.93 34.16 -37.57
N PRO A 295 -19.85 34.15 -36.58
CA PRO A 295 -20.07 32.99 -35.71
C PRO A 295 -20.77 31.84 -36.46
N ARG A 296 -20.08 30.71 -36.62
CA ARG A 296 -20.67 29.48 -37.20
C ARG A 296 -21.83 28.94 -36.34
N PRO A 297 -22.97 28.55 -36.95
CA PRO A 297 -24.06 27.91 -36.24
C PRO A 297 -23.71 26.49 -35.79
N ALA A 298 -24.26 26.08 -34.65
CA ALA A 298 -24.12 24.73 -34.11
C ALA A 298 -24.86 23.69 -34.98
N PRO A 299 -24.39 22.42 -35.05
CA PRO A 299 -25.09 21.37 -35.77
C PRO A 299 -26.42 21.03 -35.08
N VAL A 300 -27.51 21.16 -35.84
CA VAL A 300 -28.86 20.77 -35.42
C VAL A 300 -28.95 19.23 -35.38
N GLY A 301 -29.12 18.67 -34.18
CA GLY A 301 -29.47 17.26 -34.03
C GLY A 301 -30.92 17.00 -34.46
N PRO A 302 -31.24 15.83 -35.06
CA PRO A 302 -32.61 15.52 -35.46
C PRO A 302 -33.54 15.38 -34.24
N ALA A 303 -34.76 15.90 -34.38
CA ALA A 303 -35.77 15.97 -33.33
C ALA A 303 -36.31 14.58 -32.91
N PRO A 304 -36.81 14.43 -31.66
CA PRO A 304 -37.38 13.17 -31.19
C PRO A 304 -38.69 12.85 -31.92
N VAL A 305 -38.79 11.64 -32.48
CA VAL A 305 -40.03 11.12 -33.08
C VAL A 305 -41.01 10.73 -31.97
N ALA A 306 -42.26 11.15 -32.10
CA ALA A 306 -43.29 10.95 -31.08
C ALA A 306 -43.71 9.48 -30.93
N SER A 307 -43.80 9.01 -29.68
CA SER A 307 -44.38 7.72 -29.34
C SER A 307 -45.91 7.71 -29.55
N PRO A 308 -46.49 6.70 -30.21
CA PRO A 308 -47.94 6.57 -30.30
C PRO A 308 -48.53 6.12 -28.96
N ARG A 309 -49.59 6.82 -28.53
CA ARG A 309 -50.35 6.56 -27.31
C ARG A 309 -51.52 5.61 -27.63
N PRO A 310 -51.60 4.38 -27.08
CA PRO A 310 -52.82 3.59 -27.15
C PRO A 310 -53.84 4.12 -26.15
N ALA A 311 -55.10 4.21 -26.58
CA ALA A 311 -56.23 4.62 -25.74
C ALA A 311 -56.68 3.47 -24.81
N ALA A 312 -57.23 3.82 -23.65
CA ALA A 312 -57.76 2.86 -22.69
C ALA A 312 -59.22 2.47 -23.02
N THR A 313 -59.58 1.20 -22.77
CA THR A 313 -60.78 0.75 -22.00
C THR A 313 -61.10 -0.72 -22.31
N ALA A 314 -61.08 -1.59 -21.29
CA ALA A 314 -62.09 -2.63 -20.99
C ALA A 314 -61.54 -3.76 -20.09
N ALA A 315 -62.07 -3.86 -18.86
CA ALA A 315 -62.26 -5.10 -18.10
C ALA A 315 -63.79 -5.38 -18.08
N PRO A 316 -64.34 -6.59 -17.78
CA PRO A 316 -63.85 -7.72 -16.96
C PRO A 316 -63.59 -9.00 -17.83
N ALA A 317 -63.55 -10.28 -17.38
CA ALA A 317 -63.92 -10.95 -16.13
C ALA A 317 -63.10 -12.25 -15.88
N PRO A 318 -63.15 -12.91 -14.69
CA PRO A 318 -62.27 -14.02 -14.34
C PRO A 318 -62.90 -15.43 -14.45
N ARG A 319 -62.06 -16.46 -14.22
CA ARG A 319 -62.31 -17.94 -14.09
C ARG A 319 -62.22 -18.73 -15.42
N PRO A 320 -62.05 -20.09 -15.40
CA PRO A 320 -61.98 -20.99 -14.24
C PRO A 320 -60.79 -21.98 -14.19
N THR A 321 -60.57 -22.54 -13.00
CA THR A 321 -59.97 -23.87 -12.79
C THR A 321 -60.90 -24.95 -13.35
N SER A 322 -60.37 -26.01 -14.01
CA SER A 322 -60.79 -27.44 -13.87
C SER A 322 -60.49 -28.29 -15.12
N ALA A 323 -60.41 -29.61 -14.89
CA ALA A 323 -60.65 -30.73 -15.81
C ALA A 323 -59.52 -31.21 -16.77
N ALA A 324 -59.10 -32.47 -16.54
CA ALA A 324 -58.55 -33.38 -17.56
C ALA A 324 -59.66 -33.83 -18.54
N PRO A 325 -59.35 -34.46 -19.69
CA PRO A 325 -59.29 -35.96 -19.77
C PRO A 325 -58.40 -36.48 -20.94
N PRO A 326 -58.51 -37.73 -21.46
CA PRO A 326 -58.78 -39.06 -20.85
C PRO A 326 -57.63 -40.09 -21.09
N GLU A 327 -57.88 -41.35 -20.71
CA GLU A 327 -56.99 -42.53 -20.70
C GLU A 327 -56.59 -43.12 -22.08
N GLY A 328 -55.53 -43.97 -22.12
CA GLY A 328 -55.12 -44.66 -23.36
C GLY A 328 -53.92 -45.63 -23.31
N SER A 329 -53.93 -46.63 -22.42
CA SER A 329 -53.23 -47.95 -22.54
C SER A 329 -51.69 -48.10 -22.44
N ALA A 330 -51.29 -49.11 -21.63
CA ALA A 330 -50.06 -49.93 -21.67
C ALA A 330 -48.68 -49.23 -21.40
N GLU A 331 -47.70 -49.82 -20.69
CA GLU A 331 -47.58 -51.11 -20.00
C GLU A 331 -46.63 -50.98 -18.77
N SER A 332 -46.71 -51.92 -17.82
CA SER A 332 -45.84 -52.07 -16.63
C SER A 332 -44.88 -53.28 -16.84
N PRO A 333 -44.01 -53.72 -15.89
CA PRO A 333 -43.55 -53.12 -14.64
C PRO A 333 -42.00 -53.16 -14.45
N ALA A 334 -41.53 -52.63 -13.31
CA ALA A 334 -40.19 -52.90 -12.75
C ALA A 334 -40.07 -54.32 -12.15
N PRO A 335 -38.89 -54.72 -11.66
CA PRO A 335 -38.78 -55.64 -10.52
C PRO A 335 -38.26 -54.95 -9.25
N ARG A 336 -38.70 -55.48 -8.10
CA ARG A 336 -38.38 -55.00 -6.75
C ARG A 336 -37.26 -55.81 -6.08
N SER A 337 -36.73 -55.22 -5.00
CA SER A 337 -35.83 -55.82 -4.01
C SER A 337 -36.29 -57.16 -3.44
N GLY A 338 -35.33 -58.04 -3.09
CA GLY A 338 -35.51 -59.28 -2.34
C GLY A 338 -34.20 -59.66 -1.63
N ALA A 339 -34.27 -60.11 -0.37
CA ALA A 339 -33.11 -60.18 0.54
C ALA A 339 -32.82 -61.60 1.08
N MET A 340 -31.54 -61.91 1.33
CA MET A 340 -30.98 -63.03 2.13
C MET A 340 -29.42 -62.91 2.09
N ARG A 341 -28.58 -63.41 3.02
CA ARG A 341 -28.59 -63.60 4.50
C ARG A 341 -27.14 -63.94 4.94
N THR A 342 -26.81 -63.83 6.25
CA THR A 342 -25.67 -64.48 6.98
C THR A 342 -24.17 -64.20 6.62
N ALA A 343 -23.51 -63.32 7.40
CA ALA A 343 -22.39 -63.55 8.39
C ALA A 343 -21.17 -64.47 8.09
N PRO A 344 -20.02 -64.38 8.84
CA PRO A 344 -19.33 -63.25 9.52
C PRO A 344 -17.75 -63.27 9.43
N ALA A 345 -17.07 -62.40 10.22
CA ALA A 345 -15.60 -62.30 10.50
C ALA A 345 -14.72 -61.69 9.37
N THR A 346 -13.62 -60.97 9.60
CA THR A 346 -12.62 -61.00 10.70
C THR A 346 -12.08 -59.60 11.07
N VAL A 347 -11.65 -59.42 12.32
CA VAL A 347 -10.91 -58.25 12.83
C VAL A 347 -9.40 -58.49 12.75
N VAL A 348 -8.63 -57.55 12.18
CA VAL A 348 -7.21 -57.32 12.50
C VAL A 348 -6.92 -55.81 12.40
N PRO A 349 -6.34 -55.17 13.45
CA PRO A 349 -5.83 -53.81 13.36
C PRO A 349 -4.35 -53.80 12.90
N VAL A 350 -3.93 -52.77 12.17
CA VAL A 350 -2.52 -52.41 12.09
C VAL A 350 -2.37 -50.91 12.34
N ALA A 351 -1.47 -50.58 13.25
CA ALA A 351 -1.01 -49.22 13.47
C ALA A 351 0.30 -49.05 12.72
N GLU A 352 0.49 -47.92 12.03
CA GLU A 352 1.85 -47.38 11.90
C GLU A 352 1.86 -45.85 11.76
N THR A 353 2.96 -45.28 12.25
CA THR A 353 3.17 -43.86 12.53
C THR A 353 3.67 -43.10 11.29
N PRO A 354 3.34 -41.82 11.08
CA PRO A 354 3.93 -41.05 9.99
C PRO A 354 5.43 -40.79 10.23
N PRO A 355 6.30 -40.90 9.20
CA PRO A 355 7.70 -40.53 9.32
C PRO A 355 7.89 -39.00 9.29
N THR A 356 8.26 -38.44 10.44
CA THR A 356 8.81 -37.09 10.57
C THR A 356 10.13 -36.98 9.82
N LEU A 357 10.15 -36.27 8.68
CA LEU A 357 11.40 -35.89 8.00
C LEU A 357 11.96 -34.60 8.60
N SER A 358 12.91 -34.74 9.52
CA SER A 358 13.78 -33.62 9.92
C SER A 358 14.88 -33.41 8.87
N PRO A 359 15.21 -32.17 8.48
CA PRO A 359 16.29 -31.91 7.53
C PRO A 359 17.67 -32.05 8.21
N THR A 360 18.50 -32.97 7.72
CA THR A 360 19.93 -33.05 8.07
C THR A 360 20.68 -31.84 7.50
N PRO A 361 21.49 -31.11 8.31
CA PRO A 361 22.35 -30.05 7.79
C PRO A 361 23.54 -30.65 7.02
N SER A 362 23.73 -30.23 5.77
CA SER A 362 24.94 -30.56 5.01
C SER A 362 26.17 -29.85 5.57
N PRO A 363 27.37 -30.48 5.53
CA PRO A 363 28.59 -29.87 6.07
C PRO A 363 29.07 -28.69 5.22
N ARG A 364 29.61 -27.66 5.89
CA ARG A 364 30.26 -26.51 5.23
C ARG A 364 31.51 -26.96 4.46
N PRO A 365 31.80 -26.39 3.27
CA PRO A 365 33.08 -26.60 2.62
C PRO A 365 34.21 -25.93 3.43
N THR A 366 35.25 -26.70 3.73
CA THR A 366 36.48 -26.21 4.39
C THR A 366 37.26 -25.31 3.43
N LEU A 367 37.54 -24.08 3.86
CA LEU A 367 38.51 -23.21 3.17
C LEU A 367 39.92 -23.82 3.32
N GLN A 368 40.56 -24.16 2.21
CA GLN A 368 42.01 -24.38 2.19
C GLN A 368 42.74 -23.04 2.07
N PRO A 369 43.80 -22.80 2.88
CA PRO A 369 44.74 -21.72 2.60
C PRO A 369 45.72 -22.18 1.51
N VAL A 370 45.63 -21.60 0.31
CA VAL A 370 46.70 -21.70 -0.70
C VAL A 370 47.84 -20.76 -0.35
N SER A 371 49.06 -21.30 -0.41
CA SER A 371 50.27 -20.69 0.14
C SER A 371 50.84 -19.54 -0.69
N THR A 372 51.59 -18.69 0.00
CA THR A 372 52.58 -17.75 -0.54
C THR A 372 53.65 -18.42 -1.40
N VAL A 373 53.94 -17.82 -2.55
CA VAL A 373 55.18 -17.83 -3.36
C VAL A 373 55.06 -16.51 -4.17
N SER A 374 55.92 -15.49 -4.10
CA SER A 374 57.38 -15.40 -4.12
C SER A 374 58.03 -15.79 -5.45
N GLU A 375 57.89 -14.93 -6.47
CA GLU A 375 59.05 -14.22 -7.06
C GLU A 375 58.59 -12.90 -7.72
#